data_AF-A0A2D2MAX7-F1
#
_entry.id   AF-A0A2D2MAX7-F1
#
_cell.length_a   1.000
_cell.length_b   1.000
_cell.length_c   1.000
_cell.angle_alpha   90.00
_cell.angle_beta   90.00
_cell.angle_gamma   90.00
#
_symmetry.space_group_name_H-M   'P 1'
#
loop_
_entity.id
_entity.type
_entity.pdbx_description
1 polymer ?
#
loop_
_entity_poly.entity_id
_entity_poly.type
_entity_poly.pdbx_seq_one_letter_code
_entity_poly.pdbx_strand_id
1 'polypeptide(L)'
;MASVSILRSIANNTPYTLSIRNGESKSDLFSIGAQSAWNGCMNVPWIGKVSENYKAIELVMGAKAETTLWLFQDYWEPAHEDAVKYLFGTEMDYTGGTLEVPGNNRGGGNHNLIISLEGNRFTLKMM
;
A
#
# COMPACT_ATOMS: atom_id res chain seq x y z
N MET A 1 -19.78 4.41 9.16
CA MET A 1 -18.97 5.57 8.71
C MET A 1 -17.57 5.02 8.52
N ALA A 2 -16.97 5.24 7.36
CA ALA A 2 -15.64 4.69 7.06
C ALA A 2 -14.59 5.33 7.97
N SER A 3 -13.68 4.52 8.51
CA SER A 3 -12.55 4.95 9.36
C SER A 3 -11.26 4.90 8.56
N VAL A 4 -10.48 5.98 8.57
CA VAL A 4 -9.22 6.06 7.81
C VAL A 4 -8.18 5.11 8.42
N SER A 5 -7.56 4.27 7.58
CA SER A 5 -6.36 3.50 7.92
C SER A 5 -5.13 4.41 7.80
N ILE A 6 -4.27 4.34 8.80
CA ILE A 6 -3.08 5.18 8.96
C ILE A 6 -1.88 4.25 9.10
N LEU A 7 -0.94 4.33 8.16
CA LEU A 7 0.35 3.67 8.26
C LEU A 7 1.24 4.43 9.25
N ARG A 8 1.64 3.75 10.32
CA ARG A 8 2.60 4.25 11.31
C ARG A 8 4.02 3.79 11.02
N SER A 9 4.14 2.64 10.36
CA SER A 9 5.42 2.18 9.84
C SER A 9 5.24 1.38 8.56
N ILE A 10 6.30 1.37 7.76
CA ILE A 10 6.45 0.49 6.60
C ILE A 10 7.80 -0.20 6.75
N ALA A 11 7.79 -1.49 7.04
CA ALA A 11 8.99 -2.31 7.13
C ALA A 11 9.32 -2.90 5.75
N ASN A 12 10.53 -2.63 5.27
CA ASN A 12 11.07 -3.19 4.03
C ASN A 12 12.02 -4.35 4.36
N ASN A 13 11.49 -5.56 4.42
CA ASN A 13 12.26 -6.78 4.63
C ASN A 13 12.78 -7.38 3.31
N THR A 14 12.83 -6.58 2.23
CA THR A 14 13.38 -6.99 0.94
C THR A 14 14.86 -6.59 0.84
N PRO A 15 15.64 -7.19 -0.08
CA PRO A 15 17.02 -6.76 -0.34
C PRO A 15 17.11 -5.50 -1.21
N TYR A 16 15.98 -4.90 -1.59
CA TYR A 16 15.92 -3.75 -2.51
C TYR A 16 15.47 -2.49 -1.81
N THR A 17 15.84 -1.33 -2.35
CA THR A 17 15.24 -0.07 -1.94
C THR A 17 13.78 -0.04 -2.35
N LEU A 18 12.91 0.39 -1.45
CA LEU A 18 11.49 0.57 -1.67
C LEU A 18 11.19 2.07 -1.81
N SER A 19 10.79 2.51 -2.99
CA SER A 19 10.33 3.89 -3.20
C SER A 19 8.82 3.98 -2.99
N ILE A 20 8.40 4.96 -2.19
CA ILE A 20 7.00 5.21 -1.83
C ILE A 20 6.57 6.56 -2.42
N ARG A 21 5.43 6.58 -3.10
CA ARG A 21 4.76 7.81 -3.54
C ARG A 21 3.28 7.76 -3.20
N ASN A 22 2.79 8.69 -2.38
CA ASN A 22 1.34 8.85 -2.19
C ASN A 22 0.74 9.72 -3.30
N GLY A 23 -0.21 9.18 -4.05
CA GLY A 23 -0.90 9.92 -5.11
C GLY A 23 -1.82 11.04 -4.60
N GLU A 24 -2.37 10.90 -3.40
CA GLU A 24 -3.23 11.91 -2.75
C GLU A 24 -2.42 13.03 -2.06
N SER A 25 -1.18 12.73 -1.64
CA SER A 25 -0.31 13.64 -0.90
C SER A 25 1.07 13.75 -1.57
N LYS A 26 1.28 14.82 -2.35
CA LYS A 26 2.54 15.04 -3.08
C LYS A 26 3.77 15.21 -2.17
N SER A 27 3.59 15.47 -0.88
CA SER A 27 4.67 15.57 0.10
C SER A 27 5.19 14.21 0.56
N ASP A 28 4.40 13.14 0.40
CA ASP A 28 4.78 11.78 0.80
C ASP A 28 5.48 11.06 -0.35
N LEU A 29 6.71 11.51 -0.61
CA LEU A 29 7.64 10.89 -1.55
C LEU A 29 8.96 10.61 -0.83
N PHE A 30 9.25 9.33 -0.59
CA PHE A 30 10.48 8.93 0.09
C PHE A 30 10.91 7.53 -0.31
N SER A 31 12.10 7.11 0.14
CA SER A 31 12.61 5.76 -0.08
C SER A 31 12.99 5.12 1.25
N ILE A 32 12.73 3.83 1.35
CA ILE A 32 13.08 2.98 2.49
C ILE A 32 14.20 2.06 2.01
N GLY A 33 15.37 2.15 2.63
CA GLY A 33 16.50 1.27 2.32
C GLY A 33 16.14 -0.20 2.51
N ALA A 34 16.93 -1.08 1.90
CA ALA A 34 16.82 -2.52 2.12
C ALA A 34 16.95 -2.84 3.62
N GLN A 35 16.18 -3.82 4.11
CA GLN A 35 16.18 -4.25 5.52
C GLN A 35 16.00 -3.11 6.53
N SER A 36 15.25 -2.06 6.14
CA SER A 36 15.01 -0.87 6.95
C SER A 36 13.52 -0.60 7.08
N ALA A 37 13.15 0.32 7.97
CA ALA A 37 11.75 0.72 8.15
C ALA A 37 11.61 2.24 8.12
N TRP A 38 10.52 2.70 7.50
CA TRP A 38 10.04 4.06 7.70
C TRP A 38 9.07 4.09 8.88
N ASN A 39 9.13 5.15 9.68
CA ASN A 39 8.19 5.43 10.76
C ASN A 39 7.62 6.83 10.55
N GLY A 40 6.31 6.98 10.70
CA GLY A 40 5.65 8.26 10.51
C GLY A 40 4.13 8.16 10.64
N CYS A 41 3.44 8.97 9.85
CA CYS A 41 1.98 8.99 9.82
C CYS A 41 1.55 9.27 8.38
N MET A 42 1.03 8.26 7.69
CA MET A 42 0.52 8.40 6.34
C MET A 42 -0.87 7.77 6.27
N ASN A 43 -1.86 8.54 5.83
CA ASN A 43 -3.18 8.00 5.57
C ASN A 43 -3.13 7.12 4.32
N VAL A 44 -3.80 5.97 4.39
CA VAL A 44 -4.07 5.15 3.21
C VAL A 44 -5.25 5.80 2.47
N PRO A 45 -5.08 6.23 1.21
CA PRO A 45 -6.11 6.96 0.48
C PRO A 45 -7.34 6.10 0.21
N TRP A 46 -8.51 6.72 0.36
CA TRP A 46 -9.80 6.11 0.02
C TRP A 46 -10.03 6.12 -1.49
N ILE A 47 -10.35 4.94 -2.04
CA ILE A 47 -10.71 4.75 -3.44
C ILE A 47 -11.97 3.89 -3.50
N GLY A 48 -12.99 4.39 -4.20
CA GLY A 48 -14.26 3.69 -4.43
C GLY A 48 -14.67 3.63 -5.89
N LYS A 49 -13.84 4.16 -6.81
CA LYS A 49 -14.09 4.16 -8.25
C LYS A 49 -12.81 4.46 -9.04
N VAL A 50 -12.83 4.09 -10.33
CA VAL A 50 -11.70 4.24 -11.27
C VAL A 50 -11.17 5.67 -11.38
N SER A 51 -12.04 6.68 -11.31
CA SER A 51 -11.61 8.09 -11.39
C SER A 51 -10.72 8.54 -10.22
N GLU A 52 -10.59 7.71 -9.17
CA GLU A 52 -9.79 7.97 -7.97
C GLU A 52 -8.48 7.17 -7.94
N ASN A 53 -8.19 6.35 -8.96
CA ASN A 53 -6.98 5.53 -9.05
C ASN A 53 -5.69 6.32 -8.80
N TYR A 54 -5.68 7.61 -9.21
CA TYR A 54 -4.55 8.52 -9.02
C TYR A 54 -4.17 8.76 -7.56
N LYS A 55 -5.04 8.44 -6.60
CA LYS A 55 -4.81 8.64 -5.18
C LYS A 55 -3.92 7.56 -4.57
N ALA A 56 -3.88 6.35 -5.15
CA ALA A 56 -3.25 5.19 -4.54
C ALA A 56 -1.78 5.46 -4.16
N ILE A 57 -1.32 4.76 -3.12
CA ILE A 57 0.09 4.75 -2.76
C ILE A 57 0.80 3.79 -3.72
N GLU A 58 1.79 4.30 -4.43
CA GLU A 58 2.66 3.54 -5.31
C GLU A 58 3.92 3.10 -4.54
N LEU A 59 4.23 1.80 -4.65
CA LEU A 59 5.38 1.15 -4.07
C LEU A 59 6.21 0.55 -5.21
N VAL A 60 7.38 1.13 -5.47
CA VAL A 60 8.30 0.65 -6.53
C VAL A 60 9.47 -0.07 -5.89
N MET A 61 9.74 -1.30 -6.36
CA MET A 61 10.74 -2.20 -5.82
C MET A 61 11.33 -3.13 -6.89
N GLY A 62 12.35 -3.89 -6.51
CA GLY A 62 13.09 -4.78 -7.41
C GLY A 62 14.50 -4.26 -7.72
N ALA A 63 15.33 -5.11 -8.31
CA ALA A 63 16.74 -4.80 -8.57
C ALA A 63 16.92 -3.62 -9.54
N LYS A 64 15.93 -3.40 -10.41
CA LYS A 64 15.88 -2.34 -11.43
C LYS A 64 14.62 -1.47 -11.31
N ALA A 65 13.97 -1.46 -10.14
CA ALA A 65 12.72 -0.74 -9.91
C ALA A 65 11.59 -1.17 -10.88
N GLU A 66 11.54 -2.46 -11.22
CA GLU A 66 10.64 -3.03 -12.22
C GLU A 66 9.31 -3.54 -11.64
N THR A 67 9.22 -3.75 -10.32
CA THR A 67 7.99 -4.20 -9.66
C THR A 67 7.27 -3.00 -9.08
N THR A 68 6.04 -2.80 -9.51
CA THR A 68 5.15 -1.76 -8.95
C THR A 68 3.97 -2.41 -8.26
N LEU A 69 3.71 -1.96 -7.04
CA LEU A 69 2.55 -2.31 -6.24
C LEU A 69 1.76 -1.05 -5.92
N TRP A 70 0.45 -1.14 -6.02
CA TRP A 70 -0.48 -0.09 -5.64
C TRP A 70 -1.21 -0.49 -4.37
N LEU A 71 -1.30 0.41 -3.40
CA LEU A 71 -1.94 0.21 -2.10
C LEU A 71 -2.99 1.31 -1.87
N PHE A 72 -4.18 0.92 -1.43
CA PHE A 72 -5.28 1.85 -1.17
C PHE A 72 -6.27 1.24 -0.17
N GLN A 73 -7.17 2.07 0.36
CA GLN A 73 -8.24 1.62 1.23
C GLN A 73 -9.55 1.66 0.46
N ASP A 74 -10.21 0.51 0.33
CA ASP A 74 -11.50 0.39 -0.32
C ASP A 74 -12.62 0.67 0.69
N TYR A 75 -13.32 1.78 0.48
CA TYR A 75 -14.45 2.18 1.32
C TYR A 75 -15.80 1.76 0.72
N TRP A 76 -15.80 1.19 -0.50
CA TRP A 76 -16.99 0.94 -1.31
C TRP A 76 -17.28 -0.55 -1.53
N GLU A 77 -16.26 -1.42 -1.67
CA GLU A 77 -16.46 -2.85 -1.96
C GLU A 77 -15.69 -3.80 -1.00
N PRO A 78 -16.38 -4.42 -0.02
CA PRO A 78 -17.70 -4.10 0.50
C PRO A 78 -17.75 -2.74 1.23
N ALA A 79 -18.88 -2.04 1.12
CA ALA A 79 -19.03 -0.70 1.68
C ALA A 79 -18.80 -0.69 3.19
N HIS A 80 -18.02 0.28 3.68
CA HIS A 80 -17.73 0.50 5.10
C HIS A 80 -16.92 -0.59 5.81
N GLU A 81 -16.38 -1.57 5.09
CA GLU A 81 -15.47 -2.57 5.67
C GLU A 81 -14.02 -2.06 5.72
N ASP A 82 -13.73 -0.98 4.97
CA ASP A 82 -12.50 -0.21 5.07
C ASP A 82 -11.24 -1.06 4.84
N ALA A 83 -11.36 -2.04 3.94
CA ALA A 83 -10.29 -2.98 3.68
C ALA A 83 -9.14 -2.31 2.91
N VAL A 84 -7.93 -2.40 3.45
CA VAL A 84 -6.73 -2.05 2.70
C VAL A 84 -6.46 -3.14 1.67
N LYS A 85 -6.45 -2.74 0.40
CA LYS A 85 -6.25 -3.59 -0.77
C LYS A 85 -4.97 -3.20 -1.52
N TYR A 86 -4.51 -4.13 -2.34
CA TYR A 86 -3.37 -3.93 -3.20
C TYR A 86 -3.53 -4.61 -4.56
N LEU A 87 -2.71 -4.21 -5.52
CA LEU A 87 -2.51 -4.91 -6.78
C LEU A 87 -1.07 -4.72 -7.28
N PHE A 88 -0.56 -5.67 -8.03
CA PHE A 88 0.70 -5.52 -8.78
C PHE A 88 0.38 -5.12 -10.22
N GLY A 89 1.11 -4.15 -10.76
CA GLY A 89 0.91 -3.70 -12.13
C GLY A 89 1.59 -2.38 -12.42
N THR A 90 1.82 -2.09 -13.70
CA THR A 90 2.40 -0.81 -14.15
C THR A 90 1.47 0.37 -13.91
N GLU A 91 0.17 0.11 -13.77
CA GLU A 91 -0.87 1.12 -13.54
C GLU A 91 -1.84 0.63 -12.47
N MET A 92 -2.47 1.59 -11.78
CA MET A 92 -3.53 1.29 -10.81
C MET A 92 -4.85 1.04 -11.54
N ASP A 93 -5.48 -0.10 -11.26
CA ASP A 93 -6.83 -0.45 -11.73
C ASP A 93 -7.73 -0.93 -10.58
N TYR A 94 -8.60 -0.04 -10.09
CA TYR A 94 -9.57 -0.35 -9.04
C TYR A 94 -10.54 -1.49 -9.41
N THR A 95 -10.93 -1.58 -10.69
CA THR A 95 -11.84 -2.63 -11.18
C THR A 95 -11.12 -3.93 -11.53
N GLY A 96 -9.78 -3.94 -11.47
CA GLY A 96 -8.95 -5.09 -11.73
C GLY A 96 -8.99 -6.11 -10.59
N GLY A 97 -8.16 -7.15 -10.72
CA GLY A 97 -8.00 -8.21 -9.71
C GLY A 97 -7.26 -7.73 -8.44
N THR A 98 -7.85 -6.78 -7.72
CA THR A 98 -7.33 -6.28 -6.44
C THR A 98 -7.47 -7.35 -5.36
N LEU A 99 -6.54 -7.36 -4.40
CA LEU A 99 -6.48 -8.31 -3.30
C LEU A 99 -6.46 -7.56 -1.98
N GLU A 100 -7.12 -8.10 -0.96
CA GLU A 100 -6.97 -7.58 0.40
C GLU A 100 -5.55 -7.85 0.93
N VAL A 101 -4.95 -6.86 1.59
CA VAL A 101 -3.68 -7.05 2.29
C VAL A 101 -3.91 -8.05 3.43
N PRO A 102 -3.16 -9.17 3.50
CA PRO A 102 -3.30 -10.14 4.58
C PRO A 102 -3.06 -9.52 5.96
N GLY A 103 -3.79 -9.98 6.97
CA GLY A 103 -3.63 -9.55 8.36
C GLY A 103 -4.72 -8.58 8.83
N ASN A 104 -4.37 -7.63 9.69
CA ASN A 104 -5.30 -6.67 10.27
C ASN A 104 -5.46 -5.45 9.35
N ASN A 105 -6.26 -5.60 8.30
CA ASN A 105 -6.37 -4.63 7.20
C ASN A 105 -7.72 -3.87 7.14
N ARG A 106 -8.62 -4.05 8.11
CA ARG A 106 -9.99 -3.48 8.12
C ARG A 106 -10.23 -2.61 9.34
N GLY A 107 -11.32 -1.83 9.31
CA GLY A 107 -11.81 -1.05 10.45
C GLY A 107 -11.08 0.27 10.70
N GLY A 108 -10.13 0.64 9.85
CA GLY A 108 -9.32 1.85 9.98
C GLY A 108 -8.36 1.82 11.19
N GLY A 109 -7.80 2.99 11.50
CA GLY A 109 -6.91 3.17 12.64
C GLY A 109 -5.44 2.99 12.27
N ASN A 110 -4.59 2.80 13.29
CA ASN A 110 -3.16 2.72 13.10
C ASN A 110 -2.73 1.31 12.71
N HIS A 111 -1.97 1.18 11.63
CA HIS A 111 -1.45 -0.09 11.15
C HIS A 111 0.05 0.00 10.86
N ASN A 112 0.70 -1.16 10.87
CA ASN A 112 2.05 -1.33 10.37
C ASN A 112 2.03 -2.22 9.12
N LEU A 113 2.66 -1.76 8.05
CA LEU A 113 2.78 -2.53 6.82
C LEU A 113 4.15 -3.21 6.76
N ILE A 114 4.17 -4.51 6.48
CA ILE A 114 5.39 -5.28 6.26
C ILE A 114 5.43 -5.71 4.80
N ILE A 115 6.53 -5.38 4.11
CA ILE A 115 6.83 -5.82 2.76
C ILE A 115 8.00 -6.81 2.85
N SER A 116 7.84 -8.01 2.31
CA SER A 116 8.84 -9.08 2.33
C SER A 116 9.06 -9.64 0.92
N LEU A 117 10.18 -10.32 0.72
CA LEU A 117 10.44 -11.12 -0.47
C LEU A 117 10.55 -12.59 -0.05
N GLU A 118 9.57 -13.40 -0.44
CA GLU A 118 9.52 -14.83 -0.15
C GLU A 118 9.79 -15.61 -1.43
N GLY A 119 10.97 -16.24 -1.51
CA GLY A 119 11.46 -16.82 -2.75
C GLY A 119 11.69 -15.72 -3.80
N ASN A 120 10.83 -15.67 -4.81
CA ASN A 120 10.87 -14.64 -5.86
C ASN A 120 9.56 -13.83 -5.94
N ARG A 121 8.79 -13.78 -4.83
CA ARG A 121 7.50 -13.08 -4.77
C ARG A 121 7.49 -12.07 -3.63
N PHE A 122 7.10 -10.84 -3.94
CA PHE A 122 6.85 -9.84 -2.92
C PHE A 122 5.54 -10.17 -2.19
N THR A 123 5.59 -10.14 -0.87
CA THR A 123 4.44 -10.39 0.01
C THR A 123 4.20 -9.20 0.92
N LEU A 124 2.94 -9.04 1.35
CA LEU A 124 2.49 -7.94 2.19
C LEU A 124 1.77 -8.51 3.40
N LYS A 125 1.91 -7.83 4.53
CA LYS A 125 1.13 -8.12 5.72
C LYS A 125 0.85 -6.83 6.49
N MET A 126 -0.40 -6.66 6.89
CA MET A 126 -0.84 -5.61 7.80
C MET A 126 -0.91 -6.15 9.23
N MET A 127 -0.40 -5.35 10.17
CA MET A 127 -0.41 -5.64 11.62
C MET A 127 -1.13 -4.53 12.36
#